data_AF-A0A3D3WDG3-F1
#
_entry.id   AF-A0A3D3WDG3-F1
#
_cell.length_a   1.000
_cell.length_b   1.000
_cell.length_c   1.000
_cell.angle_alpha   90.00
_cell.angle_beta   90.00
_cell.angle_gamma   90.00
#
_symmetry.space_group_name_H-M   'P 1'
#
loop_
_entity.id
_entity.type
_entity.pdbx_description
1 polymer ?
#
loop_
_entity_poly.entity_id
_entity_poly.type
_entity_poly.pdbx_seq_one_letter_code
_entity_poly.pdbx_strand_id
1 'polypeptide(L)' 'REAAKSSDDQIVALACAHPAKFPDAVEKATGIRPELPPHLADLMERQHQRLTAAATTDAVAGLIQNHSR' A
#
# COMPACT_ATOMS: atom_id res chain seq x y z
N ARG A 1 12.71 15.82 26.75
CA ARG A 1 12.48 14.98 27.95
C ARG A 1 12.19 13.59 27.44
N GLU A 2 13.15 12.68 27.60
CA GLU A 2 12.98 11.28 27.25
C GLU A 2 12.35 10.60 28.47
N ALA A 3 11.09 10.19 28.34
CA ALA A 3 10.40 9.50 29.42
C ALA A 3 10.95 8.06 29.47
N ALA A 4 11.57 7.70 30.59
CA ALA A 4 11.90 6.31 30.88
C ALA A 4 10.59 5.51 31.00
N LYS A 5 10.40 4.54 30.11
CA LYS A 5 9.20 3.70 30.06
C LYS A 5 9.17 2.79 31.30
N SER A 6 8.10 2.85 32.08
CA SER A 6 7.92 2.00 33.25
C SER A 6 7.48 0.59 32.80
N SER A 7 7.72 -0.43 33.63
CA SER A 7 7.35 -1.82 33.29
C SER A 7 5.84 -2.07 33.21
N ASP A 8 5.01 -1.12 33.67
CA ASP A 8 3.55 -1.22 33.71
C ASP A 8 2.84 -0.54 32.51
N ASP A 9 3.58 0.12 31.62
CA ASP A 9 2.98 0.82 30.48
C ASP A 9 2.54 -0.16 29.37
N GLN A 10 1.23 -0.21 29.10
CA GLN A 10 0.67 -0.97 27.98
C GLN A 10 0.95 -0.26 26.65
N ILE A 11 1.60 -0.96 25.71
CA ILE A 11 1.93 -0.42 24.39
C ILE A 11 0.99 -1.03 23.36
N VAL A 12 0.29 -0.17 22.61
CA VAL A 12 -0.49 -0.56 21.45
C VAL A 12 0.24 -0.11 20.19
N ALA A 13 0.56 -1.07 19.31
CA ALA A 13 1.14 -0.80 18.00
C ALA A 13 0.11 -1.12 16.91
N LEU A 14 -0.20 -0.14 16.05
CA LEU A 14 -1.13 -0.32 14.94
C LEU A 14 -0.42 -0.95 13.74
N ALA A 15 -0.90 -2.13 13.30
CA ALA A 15 -0.47 -2.73 12.05
C ALA A 15 -1.16 -2.05 10.86
N CYS A 16 -0.60 -0.94 10.37
CA CYS A 16 -1.21 -0.09 9.34
C CYS A 16 -1.31 -0.73 7.94
N ALA A 17 -0.63 -1.86 7.71
CA ALA A 17 -0.61 -2.54 6.42
C ALA A 17 -0.39 -4.04 6.56
N HIS A 18 -0.95 -4.82 5.63
CA HIS A 18 -0.63 -6.24 5.46
C HIS A 18 0.78 -6.40 4.87
N PRO A 19 1.58 -7.40 5.30
CA PRO A 19 2.96 -7.62 4.81
C PRO A 19 3.07 -7.73 3.29
N ALA A 20 2.09 -8.37 2.64
CA ALA A 20 2.04 -8.54 1.18
C ALA A 20 1.98 -7.23 0.37
N LYS A 21 1.73 -6.08 1.01
CA LYS A 21 1.84 -4.76 0.35
C LYS A 21 3.30 -4.36 0.11
N PHE A 22 4.24 -4.92 0.87
CA PHE A 22 5.68 -4.61 0.82
C PHE A 22 6.51 -5.90 0.86
N PRO A 23 6.29 -6.83 -0.09
CA PRO A 23 6.83 -8.19 0.01
C PRO A 23 8.36 -8.21 0.04
N ASP A 24 9.02 -7.37 -0.75
CA ASP A 24 10.47 -7.33 -0.83
C ASP A 24 11.13 -6.84 0.48
N ALA A 25 10.50 -5.87 1.16
CA ALA A 25 11.00 -5.37 2.44
C ALA A 25 10.88 -6.44 3.54
N VAL A 26 9.77 -7.18 3.54
CA VAL A 26 9.51 -8.28 4.48
C VAL A 26 10.47 -9.44 4.22
N GLU A 27 10.64 -9.84 2.96
CA GLU A 27 11.57 -10.90 2.56
C GLU A 27 13.01 -10.56 2.93
N LYS A 28 13.46 -9.33 2.67
CA LYS A 28 14.80 -8.89 3.07
C LYS A 28 15.03 -8.95 4.59
N ALA A 29 14.02 -8.60 5.38
CA ALA A 29 14.14 -8.55 6.84
C ALA A 29 13.97 -9.92 7.52
N THR A 30 13.19 -10.83 6.92
CA THR A 30 12.75 -12.06 7.58
C THR A 30 13.14 -13.35 6.84
N GLY A 31 13.56 -13.25 5.58
CA GLY A 31 13.75 -14.39 4.68
C GLY A 31 12.43 -15.01 4.17
N ILE A 32 11.27 -14.48 4.56
CA ILE A 32 9.96 -14.98 4.17
C ILE A 32 9.30 -14.01 3.20
N ARG A 33 8.91 -14.49 2.03
CA ARG A 33 8.09 -13.72 1.08
C ARG A 33 6.62 -13.89 1.45
N PRO A 34 5.91 -12.83 1.89
CA PRO A 34 4.53 -12.96 2.32
C PRO A 34 3.60 -13.19 1.11
N GLU A 35 2.69 -14.15 1.24
CA GLU A 35 1.66 -14.42 0.24
C GLU A 35 0.51 -13.39 0.29
N LEU A 36 -0.22 -13.27 -0.83
CA LEU A 36 -1.44 -12.49 -0.87
C LEU A 36 -2.53 -13.15 0.00
N PRO A 37 -3.38 -12.35 0.68
CA PRO A 37 -4.56 -12.89 1.35
C PRO A 37 -5.43 -13.71 0.38
N PRO A 38 -6.10 -14.79 0.84
CA PRO A 38 -6.85 -15.68 -0.06
C PRO A 38 -7.88 -15.00 -0.97
N HIS A 39 -8.57 -13.97 -0.47
CA HIS A 39 -9.55 -13.20 -1.25
C HIS A 39 -8.93 -12.26 -2.31
N LEU A 40 -7.60 -12.17 -2.36
CA LEU A 40 -6.81 -11.41 -3.34
C LEU A 40 -5.79 -12.30 -4.06
N ALA A 41 -5.90 -13.64 -3.97
CA ALA A 41 -4.90 -14.55 -4.54
C ALA A 41 -4.72 -14.36 -6.07
N ASP A 42 -5.79 -14.02 -6.77
CA ASP A 42 -5.83 -13.76 -8.22
C ASP A 42 -5.49 -12.31 -8.59
N LEU A 43 -5.22 -11.42 -7.61
CA LEU A 43 -5.13 -9.98 -7.84
C LEU A 43 -4.11 -9.60 -8.93
N MET A 44 -2.97 -10.30 -8.97
CA MET A 44 -1.89 -10.04 -9.92
C MET A 44 -2.19 -10.53 -11.34
N GLU A 45 -3.22 -11.36 -11.51
CA GLU A 45 -3.63 -11.93 -12.81
C GLU A 45 -4.76 -11.13 -13.47
N ARG A 46 -5.41 -10.24 -12.72
CA ARG A 46 -6.54 -9.43 -13.21
C ARG A 46 -6.07 -8.43 -14.28
N GLN A 47 -6.93 -8.20 -15.27
CA GLN A 47 -6.70 -7.17 -16.28
C GLN A 47 -6.63 -5.78 -15.64
N HIS A 48 -5.53 -5.06 -15.87
CA HIS A 48 -5.34 -3.71 -15.36
C HIS A 48 -5.91 -2.67 -16.33
N GLN A 49 -6.66 -1.71 -15.81
CA GLN A 49 -7.14 -0.55 -16.57
C GLN A 49 -6.59 0.72 -15.94
N ARG A 50 -5.90 1.53 -16.74
CA ARG A 50 -5.44 2.87 -16.36
C ARG A 50 -5.43 3.79 -17.57
N LEU A 51 -5.56 5.07 -17.32
CA LEU A 51 -5.31 6.13 -18.30
C LEU A 51 -4.00 6.85 -17.94
N THR A 52 -3.28 7.32 -18.95
CA THR A 52 -2.02 8.06 -18.76
C THR A 52 -2.22 9.51 -19.15
N ALA A 53 -1.69 10.43 -18.35
CA ALA A 53 -1.69 11.87 -18.62
C ALA A 53 -0.30 12.45 -18.37
N ALA A 54 0.01 13.58 -19.02
CA ALA A 54 1.18 14.37 -18.65
C ALA A 54 1.02 14.91 -17.22
N ALA A 55 2.15 15.15 -16.54
CA ALA A 55 2.18 15.70 -15.18
C ALA A 55 1.91 17.22 -15.18
N THR A 56 0.81 17.64 -15.82
CA THR A 56 0.36 19.03 -15.90
C THR A 56 -1.11 19.12 -15.54
N THR A 57 -1.51 20.26 -14.98
CA THR A 57 -2.89 20.52 -14.59
C THR A 57 -3.84 20.38 -15.77
N ASP A 58 -3.46 20.92 -16.94
CA ASP A 58 -4.30 20.90 -18.14
C ASP A 58 -4.55 19.48 -18.66
N ALA A 59 -3.52 18.63 -18.66
CA ALA A 59 -3.65 17.25 -19.12
C ALA A 59 -4.57 16.42 -18.21
N VAL A 60 -4.45 16.60 -16.89
CA VAL A 60 -5.31 15.91 -15.91
C VAL A 60 -6.74 16.44 -15.98
N ALA A 61 -6.93 17.76 -16.06
CA ALA A 61 -8.24 18.38 -16.18
C ALA A 61 -8.96 17.93 -17.46
N GLY A 62 -8.26 17.90 -18.60
CA GLY A 62 -8.80 17.41 -19.86
C GLY A 62 -9.18 15.92 -19.79
N LEU A 63 -8.36 15.09 -19.15
CA LEU A 63 -8.68 13.67 -18.96
C LEU A 63 -9.96 13.49 -18.15
N ILE A 64 -10.13 14.24 -17.06
CA ILE A 64 -11.34 14.20 -16.21
C ILE A 64 -12.56 14.63 -17.03
N GLN A 65 -12.49 15.77 -17.73
CA GLN A 65 -13.63 16.29 -18.51
C GLN A 65 -14.08 15.32 -19.60
N ASN A 66 -13.15 14.62 -20.26
CA ASN A 66 -13.47 13.64 -21.29
C ASN A 66 -14.09 12.34 -20.74
N HIS A 67 -14.04 12.11 -19.43
CA HIS A 67 -14.52 10.89 -18.77
C HIS A 67 -15.56 11.15 -17.67
N SER A 68 -15.90 12.40 -17.39
CA SER A 68 -17.04 12.76 -16.54
C SER A 68 -18.32 12.56 -17.35
N ARG A 69 -19.25 11.73 -16.83
CA ARG A 69 -20.61 11.64 -17.35
C ARG A 69 -21.41 12.90 -17.06
#